data_AF-A0A920EX22-F1
#
_entry.id   AF-A0A920EX22-F1
#
_cell.length_a   1.000
_cell.length_b   1.000
_cell.length_c   1.000
_cell.angle_alpha   90.00
_cell.angle_beta   90.00
_cell.angle_gamma   90.00
#
_symmetry.space_group_name_H-M   'P 1'
#
loop_
_entity.id
_entity.type
_entity.pdbx_description
1 polymer ?
#
loop_
_entity_poly.entity_id
_entity_poly.type
_entity_poly.pdbx_seq_one_letter_code
_entity_poly.pdbx_strand_id
1 'polypeptide(L)'
;MSIDSILSVEDGQEVSAGQVIARIPKESSKTKDITGGLPRVAELFEARKPKDPAIMCEIDGKISFGKDYKNKRRVIITSLDEKETFELLIPRSKYLNVQEGDFVKKGDILVEGTPVPHDILRILGVEELARYLVREVQSVYKLQGVYINDKHIETIARQMLQKVLIKDPGDSNLIAGEQIQRRDVIKLNKILIKKEKKKLNLNLFY
;
A
#
# COMPACT_ATOMS: atom_id res chain seq x y z
N MET A 1 6.42 19.63 -25.79
CA MET A 1 5.25 20.20 -25.10
C MET A 1 4.43 19.03 -24.58
N SER A 2 3.93 19.11 -23.35
CA SER A 2 3.05 18.07 -22.79
C SER A 2 1.77 17.95 -23.62
N ILE A 3 1.25 16.73 -23.77
CA ILE A 3 0.23 16.35 -24.78
C ILE A 3 -1.13 17.09 -24.67
N ASP A 4 -1.39 17.85 -23.60
CA ASP A 4 -2.69 18.51 -23.35
C ASP A 4 -2.59 20.02 -23.03
N SER A 5 -1.55 20.73 -23.45
CA SER A 5 -1.44 22.18 -23.21
C SER A 5 -2.26 23.00 -24.21
N ILE A 6 -3.09 23.93 -23.71
CA ILE A 6 -3.79 24.93 -24.54
C ILE A 6 -2.93 26.18 -24.62
N LEU A 7 -2.45 26.49 -25.83
CA LEU A 7 -1.76 27.75 -26.11
C LEU A 7 -2.75 28.92 -26.07
N SER A 8 -2.39 30.02 -25.42
CA SER A 8 -3.24 31.20 -25.25
C SER A 8 -2.71 32.42 -26.02
N VAL A 9 -1.73 32.21 -26.90
CA VAL A 9 -1.10 33.23 -27.75
C VAL A 9 -1.03 32.76 -29.19
N GLU A 10 -1.07 33.70 -30.12
CA GLU A 10 -0.94 33.46 -31.56
C GLU A 10 0.50 33.71 -32.03
N ASP A 11 0.85 33.13 -33.17
CA ASP A 11 2.18 33.33 -33.76
C ASP A 11 2.38 34.79 -34.17
N GLY A 12 3.50 35.40 -33.76
CA GLY A 12 3.81 36.81 -33.98
C GLY A 12 3.21 37.81 -32.98
N GLN A 13 2.51 37.34 -31.94
CA GLN A 13 1.95 38.21 -30.91
C GLN A 13 3.03 38.76 -29.95
N GLU A 14 3.07 40.08 -29.74
CA GLU A 14 3.90 40.69 -28.69
C GLU A 14 3.36 40.32 -27.31
N VAL A 15 4.23 39.80 -26.43
CA VAL A 15 3.87 39.39 -25.06
C VAL A 15 4.58 40.26 -24.02
N SER A 16 3.86 40.61 -22.96
CA SER A 16 4.41 41.38 -21.84
C SER A 16 4.86 40.47 -20.68
N ALA A 17 5.79 40.98 -19.85
CA ALA A 17 6.23 40.25 -18.67
C ALA A 17 5.04 39.93 -17.72
N GLY A 18 4.83 38.65 -17.42
CA GLY A 18 3.72 38.17 -16.60
C GLY A 18 2.50 37.67 -17.38
N GLN A 19 2.50 37.78 -18.72
CA GLN A 19 1.42 37.27 -19.56
C GLN A 19 1.43 35.74 -19.65
N VAL A 20 0.28 35.11 -19.44
CA VAL A 20 0.12 33.65 -19.53
C VAL A 20 0.06 33.22 -21.00
N ILE A 21 1.09 32.49 -21.45
CA ILE A 21 1.23 32.05 -22.85
C ILE A 21 0.62 30.67 -23.13
N ALA A 22 0.48 29.84 -22.11
CA ALA A 22 -0.11 28.52 -22.20
C ALA A 22 -0.73 28.13 -20.86
N ARG A 23 -1.82 27.37 -20.91
CA ARG A 23 -2.42 26.75 -19.73
C ARG A 23 -2.57 25.26 -19.97
N ILE A 24 -2.25 24.47 -18.95
CA ILE A 24 -2.63 23.07 -18.93
C ILE A 24 -3.97 23.04 -18.20
N PRO A 25 -5.11 22.79 -18.87
CA PRO A 25 -6.38 22.60 -18.20
C PRO A 25 -6.23 21.38 -17.28
N LYS A 26 -6.01 21.63 -15.99
CA LYS A 26 -6.34 20.63 -14.98
C LYS A 26 -7.84 20.48 -15.04
N GLU A 27 -8.35 19.26 -15.25
CA GLU A 27 -9.78 18.99 -15.14
C GLU A 27 -10.28 19.67 -13.87
N SER A 28 -11.09 20.73 -14.03
CA SER A 28 -11.87 21.26 -12.92
C SER A 28 -12.70 20.09 -12.46
N SER A 29 -12.62 19.75 -11.19
CA SER A 29 -13.35 18.65 -10.56
C SER A 29 -14.84 18.72 -10.92
N LYS A 30 -15.21 18.17 -12.08
CA LYS A 30 -16.58 17.78 -12.34
C LYS A 30 -16.85 16.79 -11.22
N THR A 31 -17.91 17.06 -10.46
CA THR A 31 -18.41 16.22 -9.39
C THR A 31 -18.54 14.81 -9.95
N LYS A 32 -17.47 14.00 -9.82
CA LYS A 32 -17.50 12.58 -10.12
C LYS A 32 -18.54 12.03 -9.17
N ASP A 33 -19.54 11.40 -9.76
CA ASP A 33 -20.71 10.81 -9.13
C ASP A 33 -20.54 10.56 -7.62
N ILE A 34 -21.33 11.29 -6.82
CA ILE A 34 -21.34 11.24 -5.35
C ILE A 34 -21.57 9.80 -4.84
N THR A 35 -22.18 8.95 -5.67
CA THR A 35 -22.49 7.54 -5.44
C THR A 35 -21.28 6.60 -5.47
N GLY A 36 -20.12 7.03 -6.01
CA GLY A 36 -18.92 6.18 -6.14
C GLY A 36 -17.93 6.23 -4.97
N GLY A 37 -17.95 7.29 -4.15
CA GLY A 37 -16.95 7.52 -3.10
C GLY A 37 -17.12 6.67 -1.84
N LEU A 38 -18.35 6.56 -1.33
CA LEU A 38 -18.66 5.76 -0.14
C LEU A 38 -18.35 4.26 -0.30
N PRO A 39 -18.66 3.61 -1.44
CA PRO A 39 -18.24 2.24 -1.71
C PRO A 39 -16.72 2.05 -1.57
N ARG A 40 -15.93 3.03 -2.01
CA ARG A 40 -14.47 2.99 -1.90
C ARG A 40 -13.99 3.04 -0.45
N VAL A 41 -14.62 3.87 0.39
CA VAL A 41 -14.33 3.93 1.83
C VAL A 41 -14.69 2.61 2.51
N ALA A 42 -15.82 2.00 2.13
CA ALA A 42 -16.20 0.67 2.62
C ALA A 42 -15.20 -0.41 2.19
N GLU A 43 -14.75 -0.41 0.92
CA GLU A 43 -13.71 -1.33 0.44
C GLU A 43 -12.41 -1.24 1.23
N LEU A 44 -11.97 -0.02 1.55
CA LEU A 44 -10.77 0.24 2.35
C LEU A 44 -10.93 -0.35 3.75
N PHE A 45 -12.07 -0.10 4.42
CA PHE A 45 -12.33 -0.58 5.77
C PHE A 45 -12.69 -2.06 5.86
N GLU A 46 -13.19 -2.67 4.79
CA GLU A 46 -13.42 -4.12 4.73
C GLU A 46 -12.16 -4.89 4.31
N ALA A 47 -11.03 -4.21 4.09
CA ALA A 47 -9.78 -4.83 3.66
C ALA A 47 -9.90 -5.64 2.37
N ARG A 48 -10.86 -5.32 1.50
CA ARG A 48 -11.10 -6.14 0.31
C ARG A 48 -9.92 -6.07 -0.64
N LYS A 49 -9.54 -7.22 -1.20
CA LYS A 49 -8.55 -7.26 -2.28
C LYS A 49 -9.10 -6.51 -3.50
N PRO A 50 -8.39 -5.49 -4.02
CA PRO A 50 -8.79 -4.79 -5.22
C PRO A 50 -8.86 -5.73 -6.42
N LYS A 51 -9.66 -5.36 -7.43
CA LYS A 51 -9.73 -6.09 -8.71
C LYS A 51 -8.38 -6.09 -9.43
N ASP A 52 -7.66 -4.98 -9.36
CA ASP A 52 -6.32 -4.84 -9.92
C ASP A 52 -5.31 -4.44 -8.83
N PRO A 53 -4.70 -5.43 -8.14
CA PRO A 53 -3.77 -5.16 -7.06
C PRO A 53 -2.39 -4.75 -7.59
N ALA A 54 -1.80 -3.74 -6.96
CA ALA A 54 -0.38 -3.43 -7.12
C ALA A 54 0.47 -4.54 -6.49
N ILE A 55 1.67 -4.76 -7.04
CA ILE A 55 2.65 -5.69 -6.47
C ILE A 55 3.79 -4.87 -5.89
N MET A 56 4.07 -5.09 -4.61
CA MET A 56 5.06 -4.36 -3.84
C MET A 56 6.29 -5.23 -3.56
N CYS A 57 7.45 -4.59 -3.49
CA CYS A 57 8.70 -5.24 -3.14
C CYS A 57 8.76 -5.58 -1.64
N GLU A 58 9.05 -6.85 -1.29
CA GLU A 58 9.08 -7.31 0.10
C GLU A 58 10.42 -7.08 0.82
N ILE A 59 11.50 -6.94 0.06
CA ILE A 59 12.87 -6.80 0.58
C ILE A 59 13.63 -5.73 -0.20
N ASP A 60 14.64 -5.12 0.42
CA ASP A 60 15.59 -4.27 -0.29
C ASP A 60 16.54 -5.16 -1.12
N GLY A 61 16.80 -4.80 -2.38
CA GLY A 61 17.67 -5.63 -3.19
C GLY A 61 17.76 -5.25 -4.66
N LYS A 62 18.52 -6.06 -5.40
CA LYS A 62 18.64 -5.95 -6.87
C LYS A 62 17.68 -6.91 -7.56
N ILE A 63 17.09 -6.43 -8.64
CA ILE A 63 16.18 -7.22 -9.47
C ILE A 63 16.95 -8.03 -10.52
N SER A 64 16.54 -9.28 -10.69
CA SER A 64 16.93 -10.16 -11.77
C SER A 64 15.72 -10.91 -12.31
N PHE A 65 15.77 -11.35 -13.58
CA PHE A 65 14.71 -12.14 -14.17
C PHE A 65 15.13 -13.61 -14.27
N GLY A 66 14.29 -14.50 -13.74
CA GLY A 66 14.50 -15.93 -13.83
C GLY A 66 13.86 -16.53 -15.09
N LYS A 67 13.88 -17.87 -15.17
CA LYS A 67 13.15 -18.58 -16.23
C LYS A 67 11.65 -18.39 -16.08
N ASP A 68 11.02 -17.84 -17.10
CA ASP A 68 9.59 -17.65 -17.18
C ASP A 68 8.83 -18.97 -17.03
N TYR A 69 7.64 -18.88 -16.43
CA TYR A 69 6.77 -20.03 -16.20
C TYR A 69 5.39 -19.78 -16.79
N LYS A 70 5.06 -20.50 -17.86
CA LYS A 70 3.82 -20.30 -18.64
C LYS A 70 3.69 -18.82 -19.04
N ASN A 71 2.55 -18.19 -18.77
CA ASN A 71 2.31 -16.75 -19.02
C ASN A 71 2.76 -15.83 -17.87
N LYS A 72 3.62 -16.30 -16.97
CA LYS A 72 4.14 -15.51 -15.86
C LYS A 72 5.65 -15.28 -16.00
N ARG A 73 6.06 -14.04 -15.84
CA ARG A 73 7.45 -13.61 -15.72
C ARG A 73 7.95 -13.90 -14.31
N ARG A 74 9.13 -14.51 -14.17
CA ARG A 74 9.74 -14.74 -12.87
C ARG A 74 10.65 -13.57 -12.51
N VAL A 75 10.34 -12.88 -11.43
CA VAL A 75 11.17 -11.79 -10.90
C VAL A 75 11.78 -12.26 -9.61
N ILE A 76 13.10 -12.10 -9.50
CA ILE A 76 13.89 -12.52 -8.35
C ILE A 76 14.54 -11.26 -7.81
N ILE A 77 14.29 -10.96 -6.54
CA ILE A 77 14.94 -9.86 -5.83
C ILE A 77 15.97 -10.49 -4.89
N THR A 78 17.22 -10.07 -5.02
CA THR A 78 18.32 -10.54 -4.17
C THR A 78 18.77 -9.41 -3.27
N SER A 79 18.82 -9.66 -1.96
CA SER A 79 19.32 -8.69 -0.98
C SER A 79 20.78 -8.31 -1.24
N LEU A 80 21.19 -7.12 -0.80
CA LEU A 80 22.58 -6.64 -0.95
C LEU A 80 23.60 -7.56 -0.28
N ASP A 81 23.21 -8.24 0.80
CA ASP A 81 24.05 -9.20 1.51
C ASP A 81 24.02 -10.60 0.88
N GLU A 82 23.26 -10.80 -0.21
CA GLU A 82 23.02 -12.07 -0.92
C GLU A 82 22.47 -13.23 -0.06
N LYS A 83 22.09 -12.96 1.18
CA LYS A 83 21.56 -13.97 2.12
C LYS A 83 20.10 -14.33 1.88
N GLU A 84 19.32 -13.40 1.33
CA GLU A 84 17.89 -13.54 1.13
C GLU A 84 17.54 -13.28 -0.32
N THR A 85 16.78 -14.21 -0.90
CA THR A 85 16.19 -14.08 -2.23
C THR A 85 14.67 -14.19 -2.12
N PHE A 86 13.98 -13.30 -2.80
CA PHE A 86 12.52 -13.31 -2.89
C PHE A 86 12.10 -13.48 -4.34
N GLU A 87 11.41 -14.58 -4.62
CA GLU A 87 10.89 -14.89 -5.96
C GLU A 87 9.39 -14.60 -6.06
N LEU A 88 9.00 -13.92 -7.13
CA LEU A 88 7.59 -13.67 -7.46
C LEU A 88 7.30 -13.96 -8.93
N LEU A 89 6.07 -14.42 -9.18
CA LEU A 89 5.57 -14.72 -10.53
C LEU A 89 4.55 -13.68 -10.96
N ILE A 90 4.93 -12.77 -11.85
CA ILE A 90 4.08 -11.70 -12.35
C ILE A 90 3.46 -12.10 -13.69
N PRO A 91 2.13 -11.99 -13.88
CA PRO A 91 1.52 -12.19 -15.20
C PRO A 91 2.14 -11.28 -16.27
N ARG A 92 2.50 -11.83 -17.44
CA ARG A 92 3.07 -11.05 -18.56
C ARG A 92 2.15 -9.95 -19.09
N SER A 93 0.84 -10.03 -18.80
CA SER A 93 -0.14 -9.00 -19.15
C SER A 93 0.00 -7.71 -18.34
N LYS A 94 0.71 -7.75 -17.20
CA LYS A 94 0.94 -6.56 -16.37
C LYS A 94 2.25 -5.88 -16.74
N TYR A 95 2.23 -4.56 -16.74
CA TYR A 95 3.42 -3.74 -16.96
C TYR A 95 4.30 -3.72 -15.69
N LEU A 96 5.61 -3.87 -15.86
CA LEU A 96 6.58 -3.74 -14.77
C LEU A 96 7.24 -2.36 -14.85
N ASN A 97 7.36 -1.72 -13.69
CA ASN A 97 7.99 -0.40 -13.57
C ASN A 97 9.51 -0.45 -13.40
N VAL A 98 10.09 -1.65 -13.46
CA VAL A 98 11.48 -1.94 -13.08
C VAL A 98 12.17 -2.76 -14.16
N GLN A 99 13.48 -2.55 -14.30
CA GLN A 99 14.35 -3.22 -15.25
C GLN A 99 15.31 -4.20 -14.54
N GLU A 100 15.99 -5.00 -15.33
CA GLU A 100 16.99 -5.93 -14.82
C GLU A 100 18.20 -5.16 -14.28
N GLY A 101 18.66 -5.51 -13.08
CA GLY A 101 19.76 -4.83 -12.40
C GLY A 101 19.34 -3.60 -11.58
N ASP A 102 18.07 -3.17 -11.65
CA ASP A 102 17.57 -2.07 -10.83
C ASP A 102 17.64 -2.41 -9.34
N PHE A 103 17.96 -1.39 -8.54
CA PHE A 103 17.90 -1.47 -7.09
C PHE A 103 16.54 -0.98 -6.61
N VAL A 104 15.84 -1.83 -5.86
CA VAL A 104 14.54 -1.53 -5.28
C VAL A 104 14.58 -1.61 -3.76
N LYS A 105 13.76 -0.79 -3.13
CA LYS A 105 13.54 -0.80 -1.69
C LYS A 105 12.27 -1.57 -1.34
N LYS A 106 12.24 -2.09 -0.13
CA LYS A 106 11.07 -2.63 0.52
C LYS A 106 9.97 -1.57 0.51
N GLY A 107 8.83 -1.90 -0.10
CA GLY A 107 7.75 -0.96 -0.30
C GLY A 107 7.58 -0.42 -1.72
N ASP A 108 8.59 -0.57 -2.58
CA ASP A 108 8.51 -0.05 -3.95
C ASP A 108 7.48 -0.83 -4.77
N ILE A 109 6.75 -0.10 -5.62
CA ILE A 109 5.71 -0.67 -6.48
C ILE A 109 6.37 -1.22 -7.75
N LEU A 110 6.41 -2.54 -7.87
CA LEU A 110 6.96 -3.25 -9.03
C LEU A 110 5.97 -3.26 -10.20
N VAL A 111 4.68 -3.30 -9.88
CA VAL A 111 3.57 -3.35 -10.84
C VAL A 111 2.48 -2.40 -10.38
N GLU A 112 2.08 -1.51 -11.29
CA GLU A 112 0.99 -0.56 -11.09
C GLU A 112 -0.33 -1.24 -10.68
N GLY A 113 -1.13 -0.52 -9.89
CA GLY A 113 -2.43 -0.98 -9.42
C GLY A 113 -2.81 -0.35 -8.09
N THR A 114 -3.87 -0.87 -7.47
CA THR A 114 -4.25 -0.43 -6.12
C THR A 114 -3.44 -1.18 -5.05
N PRO A 115 -2.74 -0.48 -4.14
CA PRO A 115 -2.07 -1.12 -3.02
C PRO A 115 -3.03 -1.93 -2.15
N VAL A 116 -2.64 -3.15 -1.77
CA VAL A 116 -3.45 -4.02 -0.92
C VAL A 116 -3.14 -3.72 0.55
N PRO A 117 -4.13 -3.39 1.40
CA PRO A 117 -3.91 -3.08 2.81
C PRO A 117 -3.12 -4.16 3.59
N HIS A 118 -3.40 -5.44 3.34
CA HIS A 118 -2.67 -6.53 3.99
C HIS A 118 -1.20 -6.61 3.58
N ASP A 119 -0.88 -6.27 2.31
CA ASP A 119 0.50 -6.26 1.84
C ASP A 119 1.26 -5.07 2.41
N ILE A 120 0.62 -3.89 2.49
CA ILE A 120 1.17 -2.72 3.21
C ILE A 120 1.48 -3.08 4.66
N LEU A 121 0.55 -3.75 5.36
CA LEU A 121 0.75 -4.14 6.76
C LEU A 121 1.89 -5.14 6.94
N ARG A 122 1.99 -6.14 6.05
CA ARG A 122 3.04 -7.17 6.12
C ARG A 122 4.42 -6.60 5.80
N ILE A 123 4.49 -5.72 4.79
CA ILE A 123 5.75 -5.21 4.23
C ILE A 123 6.20 -3.96 5.00
N LEU A 124 5.36 -2.94 5.07
CA LEU A 124 5.69 -1.62 5.61
C LEU A 124 5.28 -1.42 7.07
N GLY A 125 4.34 -2.23 7.56
CA GLY A 125 3.92 -2.24 8.96
C GLY A 125 2.71 -1.36 9.24
N VAL A 126 2.42 -1.23 10.54
CA VAL A 126 1.20 -0.57 11.07
C VAL A 126 1.16 0.91 10.75
N GLU A 127 2.29 1.60 10.85
CA GLU A 127 2.35 3.04 10.68
C GLU A 127 2.06 3.45 9.23
N GLU A 128 2.69 2.79 8.26
CA GLU A 128 2.45 3.05 6.85
C GLU A 128 1.05 2.63 6.41
N LEU A 129 0.49 1.55 6.95
CA LEU A 129 -0.92 1.22 6.72
C LEU A 129 -1.85 2.32 7.25
N ALA A 130 -1.61 2.83 8.46
CA ALA A 130 -2.44 3.89 9.03
C ALA A 130 -2.38 5.16 8.17
N ARG A 131 -1.18 5.58 7.75
CA ARG A 131 -0.99 6.72 6.83
C ARG A 131 -1.69 6.50 5.50
N TYR A 132 -1.60 5.30 4.94
CA TYR A 132 -2.29 4.92 3.71
C TYR A 132 -3.81 5.06 3.85
N LEU A 133 -4.40 4.48 4.90
CA LEU A 133 -5.84 4.55 5.14
C LEU A 133 -6.34 5.98 5.35
N VAL A 134 -5.61 6.78 6.14
CA VAL A 134 -5.93 8.19 6.34
C VAL A 134 -5.92 8.93 5.01
N ARG A 135 -4.86 8.78 4.21
CA ARG A 135 -4.73 9.45 2.91
C ARG A 135 -5.84 9.06 1.94
N GLU A 136 -6.14 7.77 1.81
CA GLU A 136 -7.13 7.26 0.87
C GLU A 136 -8.57 7.64 1.27
N VAL A 137 -8.92 7.55 2.55
CA VAL A 137 -10.24 7.97 3.01
C VAL A 137 -10.39 9.49 2.89
N GLN A 138 -9.35 10.24 3.25
CA GLN A 138 -9.35 11.69 3.15
C GLN A 138 -9.45 12.19 1.70
N SER A 139 -8.85 11.48 0.73
CA SER A 139 -8.95 11.85 -0.69
C SER A 139 -10.39 11.76 -1.20
N VAL A 140 -11.15 10.76 -0.75
CA VAL A 140 -12.58 10.60 -1.09
C VAL A 140 -13.41 11.74 -0.49
N TYR A 141 -13.24 12.05 0.79
CA TYR A 141 -14.01 13.13 1.43
C TYR A 141 -13.64 14.52 0.89
N LYS A 142 -12.35 14.77 0.62
CA LYS A 142 -11.88 15.99 -0.04
C LYS A 142 -12.51 16.16 -1.43
N LEU A 143 -12.61 15.08 -2.21
CA LEU A 143 -13.29 15.11 -3.51
C LEU A 143 -14.76 15.51 -3.39
N GLN A 144 -15.41 15.13 -2.30
CA GLN A 144 -16.80 15.47 -1.98
C GLN A 144 -16.96 16.86 -1.32
N GLY A 145 -15.86 17.60 -1.12
CA GLY A 145 -15.88 18.89 -0.43
C GLY A 145 -16.14 18.82 1.07
N VAL A 146 -16.06 17.62 1.67
CA VAL A 146 -16.25 17.40 3.10
C VAL A 146 -14.88 17.37 3.77
N TYR A 147 -14.67 18.27 4.73
CA TYR A 147 -13.43 18.31 5.51
C TYR A 147 -13.61 17.51 6.79
N ILE A 148 -12.90 16.39 6.88
CA ILE A 148 -12.81 15.58 8.11
C ILE A 148 -11.42 15.74 8.69
N ASN A 149 -11.32 15.85 10.01
CA ASN A 149 -10.02 15.88 10.69
C ASN A 149 -9.44 14.46 10.77
N ASP A 150 -8.16 14.33 10.42
CA ASP A 150 -7.43 13.05 10.37
C ASP A 150 -7.57 12.23 11.68
N LYS A 151 -7.70 12.90 12.84
CA LYS A 151 -7.91 12.25 14.16
C LYS A 151 -9.06 11.25 14.18
N HIS A 152 -10.12 11.49 13.40
CA HIS A 152 -11.27 10.61 13.32
C HIS A 152 -10.93 9.34 12.55
N ILE A 153 -10.23 9.48 11.42
CA ILE A 153 -9.83 8.36 10.57
C ILE A 153 -8.75 7.53 11.28
N GLU A 154 -7.78 8.17 11.93
CA GLU A 154 -6.77 7.52 12.76
C GLU A 154 -7.40 6.71 13.90
N THR A 155 -8.45 7.25 14.54
CA THR A 155 -9.19 6.54 15.57
C THR A 155 -9.81 5.26 15.02
N ILE A 156 -10.37 5.28 13.82
CA ILE A 156 -10.93 4.10 13.16
C ILE A 156 -9.81 3.11 12.79
N ALA A 157 -8.76 3.56 12.12
CA ALA A 157 -7.61 2.71 11.75
C ALA A 157 -7.00 2.01 12.98
N ARG A 158 -6.92 2.71 14.11
CA ARG A 158 -6.50 2.14 15.40
C ARG A 158 -7.43 1.05 15.91
N GLN A 159 -8.74 1.15 15.71
CA GLN A 159 -9.71 0.12 16.11
C GLN A 159 -9.60 -1.13 15.21
N MET A 160 -9.29 -0.97 13.94
CA MET A 160 -9.11 -2.10 13.01
C MET A 160 -7.88 -2.94 13.37
N LEU A 161 -6.79 -2.31 13.77
CA LEU A 161 -5.51 -2.97 14.07
C LEU A 161 -5.40 -3.54 15.49
N GLN A 162 -6.54 -3.81 16.12
CA GLN A 162 -6.60 -4.31 17.50
C GLN A 162 -6.48 -5.81 17.62
N LYS A 163 -6.76 -6.56 16.56
CA LYS A 163 -6.72 -8.03 16.58
C LYS A 163 -5.43 -8.52 15.93
N VAL A 164 -4.95 -9.66 16.41
CA VAL A 164 -3.82 -10.39 15.83
C VAL A 164 -4.21 -11.84 15.66
N LEU A 165 -3.65 -12.48 14.63
CA LEU A 165 -3.81 -13.90 14.37
C LEU A 165 -2.61 -14.66 14.93
N ILE A 166 -2.86 -15.69 15.71
CA ILE A 166 -1.79 -16.49 16.31
C ILE A 166 -1.21 -17.43 15.25
N LYS A 167 0.10 -17.35 15.01
CA LYS A 167 0.81 -18.24 14.09
C LYS A 167 1.40 -19.44 14.82
N ASP A 168 2.03 -19.19 15.97
CA ASP A 168 2.54 -20.22 16.88
C ASP A 168 2.13 -19.86 18.31
N PRO A 169 1.33 -20.70 18.98
CA PRO A 169 0.88 -20.44 20.35
C PRO A 169 2.02 -20.52 21.39
N GLY A 170 3.19 -21.07 21.04
CA GLY A 170 4.27 -21.28 22.00
C GLY A 170 3.83 -22.14 23.18
N ASP A 171 4.17 -21.73 24.40
CA ASP A 171 3.77 -22.44 25.63
C ASP A 171 2.49 -21.84 26.27
N SER A 172 1.67 -21.16 25.47
CA SER A 172 0.37 -20.63 25.91
C SER A 172 -0.76 -21.63 25.68
N ASN A 173 -1.93 -21.37 26.28
CA ASN A 173 -3.14 -22.17 26.09
C ASN A 173 -3.93 -21.77 24.82
N LEU A 174 -3.34 -20.95 23.95
CA LEU A 174 -4.01 -20.44 22.75
C LEU A 174 -3.84 -21.41 21.58
N ILE A 175 -4.67 -21.26 20.56
CA ILE A 175 -4.64 -22.12 19.38
C ILE A 175 -4.09 -21.34 18.18
N ALA A 176 -3.31 -22.00 17.33
CA ALA A 176 -2.90 -21.43 16.04
C ALA A 176 -4.14 -21.11 15.18
N GLY A 177 -4.19 -19.91 14.61
CA GLY A 177 -5.33 -19.40 13.86
C GLY A 177 -6.41 -18.71 14.70
N GLU A 178 -6.27 -18.68 16.04
CA GLU A 178 -7.17 -17.91 16.90
C GLU A 178 -6.93 -16.39 16.74
N GLN A 179 -8.00 -15.61 16.77
CA GLN A 179 -7.95 -14.15 16.77
C GLN A 179 -8.13 -13.63 18.19
N ILE A 180 -7.15 -12.86 18.66
CA ILE A 180 -7.15 -12.30 20.01
C ILE A 180 -6.75 -10.84 19.97
N GLN A 181 -7.14 -10.07 20.99
CA GLN A 181 -6.74 -8.67 21.09
C GLN A 181 -5.23 -8.55 21.28
N ARG A 182 -4.60 -7.70 20.48
CA ARG A 182 -3.17 -7.38 20.51
C ARG A 182 -2.70 -7.00 21.91
N ARG A 183 -3.53 -6.26 22.67
CA ARG A 183 -3.20 -5.85 24.05
C ARG A 183 -3.03 -7.04 24.98
N ASP A 184 -3.90 -8.03 24.87
CA ASP A 184 -3.87 -9.21 25.73
C ASP A 184 -2.71 -10.11 25.37
N VAL A 185 -2.40 -10.24 24.08
CA VAL A 185 -1.20 -10.94 23.61
C VAL A 185 0.08 -10.29 24.10
N ILE A 186 0.18 -8.96 24.05
CA ILE A 186 1.35 -8.23 24.58
C ILE A 186 1.51 -8.51 26.08
N LYS A 187 0.42 -8.53 26.86
CA LYS A 187 0.46 -8.87 28.28
C LYS A 187 0.89 -10.32 28.49
N LEU A 188 0.33 -11.26 27.72
CA LEU A 188 0.61 -12.68 27.86
C LEU A 188 2.06 -13.00 27.49
N ASN A 189 2.59 -12.42 26.42
CA ASN A 189 3.99 -12.52 26.05
C ASN A 189 4.91 -11.98 27.15
N LYS A 190 4.58 -10.85 27.79
CA LYS A 190 5.36 -10.35 28.94
C LYS A 190 5.39 -11.35 30.11
N ILE A 191 4.29 -12.05 30.37
CA ILE A 191 4.22 -13.07 31.43
C ILE A 191 5.03 -14.31 31.05
N LEU A 192 4.93 -14.78 29.79
CA LEU A 192 5.67 -15.93 29.30
C LEU A 192 7.19 -15.69 29.33
N ILE A 193 7.63 -14.50 28.89
CA ILE A 193 9.05 -14.11 28.95
C ILE A 193 9.57 -14.11 30.39
N LYS A 194 8.78 -13.59 31.34
CA LYS A 194 9.15 -13.63 32.77
C LYS A 194 9.25 -15.04 33.35
N LYS A 195 8.59 -16.02 32.74
CA LYS A 195 8.62 -17.44 33.14
C LYS A 195 9.61 -18.26 32.30
N GLU A 196 10.45 -17.60 31.50
CA GLU A 196 11.38 -18.23 30.54
C GLU A 196 10.71 -19.21 29.56
N LYS A 197 9.43 -18.98 29.27
CA LYS A 197 8.64 -19.80 28.35
C LYS A 197 8.68 -19.24 26.93
N LYS A 198 8.44 -20.11 25.95
CA LYS A 198 8.40 -19.74 24.54
C LYS A 198 7.26 -18.75 24.27
N LYS A 199 7.62 -17.58 23.74
CA LYS A 199 6.69 -16.51 23.37
C LYS A 199 5.80 -16.93 22.19
N LEU A 200 4.63 -16.30 22.10
CA LEU A 200 3.75 -16.41 20.93
C LEU A 200 4.38 -15.76 19.70
N ASN A 201 4.21 -16.40 18.54
CA ASN A 201 4.46 -15.80 17.24
C ASN A 201 3.12 -15.40 16.59
N LEU A 202 3.06 -14.22 15.99
CA LEU A 202 1.82 -13.56 15.60
C LEU A 202 1.96 -12.99 14.20
N ASN A 203 0.88 -13.05 13.44
CA ASN A 203 0.70 -12.17 12.29
C ASN A 203 -0.23 -11.03 12.69
N LEU A 204 0.11 -9.82 12.27
CA LEU A 204 -0.82 -8.70 12.32
C LEU A 204 -2.00 -9.05 11.41
N PHE A 205 -3.20 -8.99 11.97
CA PHE A 205 -4.43 -9.26 11.26
C PHE A 205 -5.10 -7.91 10.99
N TYR A 206 -5.40 -7.70 9.72
CA TYR A 206 -6.27 -6.65 9.20
C TYR A 206 -7.42 -7.38 8.52
#